data_AF-A0A523YMJ8-F1
#
_entry.id   AF-A0A523YMJ8-F1
#
_cell.length_a   1.000
_cell.length_b   1.000
_cell.length_c   1.000
_cell.angle_alpha   90.00
_cell.angle_beta   90.00
_cell.angle_gamma   90.00
#
_symmetry.space_group_name_H-M   'P 1'
#
loop_
_entity.id
_entity.type
_entity.pdbx_description
1 polymer ?
#
loop_
_entity_poly.entity_id
_entity_poly.type
_entity_poly.pdbx_seq_one_letter_code
_entity_poly.pdbx_strand_id
1 'polypeptide(L)' 'KWQEISQEVLDKVGRGVTFIRGQGGYSGQDEQILYTVVSLRELHRIKDIIRQMDPNAFVVVHNTLEVMGHRIGNQPHW' A
#
# COMPACT_ATOMS: atom_id res chain seq x y z
N LYS A 1 -10.55 3.96 -8.93
CA LYS A 1 -9.13 4.40 -9.05
C LYS A 1 -8.13 3.46 -8.37
N TRP A 2 -8.51 2.70 -7.32
CA TRP A 2 -7.57 1.80 -6.62
C TRP A 2 -6.87 0.79 -7.54
N GLN A 3 -7.53 0.33 -8.61
CA GLN A 3 -6.95 -0.59 -9.60
C GLN A 3 -5.74 0.02 -10.30
N GLU A 4 -5.87 1.26 -10.79
CA GLU A 4 -4.79 1.96 -11.48
C GLU A 4 -3.64 2.28 -10.52
N ILE A 5 -3.96 2.73 -9.29
CA ILE A 5 -2.95 2.97 -8.26
C ILE A 5 -2.17 1.68 -7.96
N SER A 6 -2.87 0.56 -7.80
CA SER A 6 -2.22 -0.74 -7.56
C SER A 6 -1.30 -1.13 -8.70
N GLN A 7 -1.72 -0.92 -9.95
CA GLN A 7 -0.93 -1.24 -11.13
C GLN A 7 0.34 -0.38 -11.19
N GLU A 8 0.21 0.92 -10.91
CA GLU A 8 1.33 1.85 -10.84
C GLU A 8 2.33 1.51 -9.73
N VAL A 9 1.85 1.07 -8.57
CA VAL A 9 2.72 0.58 -7.48
C VAL A 9 3.47 -0.69 -7.90
N LEU A 10 2.80 -1.62 -8.58
CA LEU A 10 3.43 -2.83 -9.10
C LEU A 10 4.52 -2.50 -10.13
N ASP A 11 4.21 -1.65 -11.11
CA ASP A 11 5.08 -1.40 -12.26
C ASP A 11 6.23 -0.43 -11.94
N LYS A 12 5.95 0.68 -11.23
CA LYS A 12 6.97 1.70 -10.96
C LYS A 12 7.76 1.43 -9.69
N VAL A 13 7.14 0.84 -8.67
CA VAL A 13 7.78 0.61 -7.37
C VAL A 13 8.27 -0.83 -7.23
N GLY A 14 7.69 -1.78 -7.99
CA GLY A 14 8.11 -3.19 -7.93
C GLY A 14 7.65 -3.88 -6.65
N ARG A 15 6.53 -3.43 -6.06
CA ARG A 15 6.00 -3.90 -4.78
C ARG A 15 4.63 -4.54 -4.94
N GLY A 16 4.47 -5.71 -4.34
CA GLY A 16 3.21 -6.43 -4.28
C GLY A 16 2.19 -5.69 -3.42
N VAL A 17 0.93 -5.74 -3.84
CA VAL A 17 -0.19 -5.09 -3.15
C VAL A 17 -1.23 -6.15 -2.82
N THR A 18 -1.73 -6.12 -1.58
CA THR A 18 -2.85 -6.95 -1.13
C THR A 18 -4.12 -6.12 -1.14
N PHE A 19 -5.20 -6.71 -1.66
CA PHE A 19 -6.52 -6.10 -1.70
C PHE A 19 -7.35 -6.56 -0.50
N ILE A 20 -7.85 -5.63 0.29
CA ILE A 20 -8.72 -5.90 1.43
C ILE A 20 -10.09 -5.29 1.15
N ARG A 21 -11.13 -6.11 1.14
CA ARG A 21 -12.51 -5.64 1.05
C ARG A 21 -12.95 -5.15 2.41
N GLY A 22 -13.40 -3.90 2.48
CA GLY A 22 -13.97 -3.29 3.67
C GLY A 22 -15.39 -2.80 3.41
N GLN A 23 -16.05 -2.34 4.47
CA GLN A 23 -17.33 -1.64 4.38
C GLN A 23 -17.23 -0.38 5.22
N GLY A 24 -17.67 0.76 4.68
CA GLY A 24 -17.70 2.02 5.41
C GLY A 24 -18.67 1.92 6.59
N GLY A 25 -18.18 2.11 7.82
CA GLY A 25 -19.02 1.97 9.02
C GLY A 25 -20.15 3.01 9.11
N TYR A 26 -19.99 4.18 8.50
CA TYR A 26 -21.03 5.21 8.42
C TYR A 26 -21.88 5.09 7.15
N SER A 27 -21.24 4.88 5.99
CA SER A 27 -21.91 4.88 4.69
C SER A 27 -22.57 3.54 4.34
N GLY A 28 -22.13 2.43 4.94
CA GLY A 28 -22.53 1.07 4.59
C GLY A 28 -22.05 0.62 3.20
N GLN A 29 -21.23 1.41 2.51
CA GLN A 29 -20.76 1.11 1.16
C GLN A 29 -19.54 0.21 1.17
N ASP A 30 -19.42 -0.64 0.16
CA ASP A 30 -18.23 -1.47 -0.06
C ASP A 30 -17.04 -0.60 -0.42
N GLU A 31 -15.92 -0.85 0.25
CA GLU A 31 -14.66 -0.13 0.09
C GLU A 31 -13.55 -1.10 -0.28
N GLN A 32 -12.58 -0.63 -1.07
CA GLN A 32 -11.37 -1.38 -1.39
C GLN A 32 -10.14 -0.71 -0.80
N ILE A 33 -9.43 -1.44 0.04
CA ILE A 33 -8.23 -0.98 0.73
C ILE A 33 -7.02 -1.67 0.11
N LEU A 34 -6.06 -0.85 -0.35
CA LEU A 34 -4.75 -1.31 -0.80
C LEU A 34 -3.82 -1.41 0.41
N TYR A 35 -3.25 -2.59 0.62
CA TYR A 35 -2.26 -2.84 1.67
C TYR A 35 -0.93 -3.26 1.06
N THR A 36 0.16 -2.59 1.43
CA THR A 36 1.51 -2.95 1.00
C THR A 36 2.50 -2.67 2.13
N VAL A 37 3.51 -3.52 2.25
CA VAL A 37 4.67 -3.27 3.11
C VAL A 37 5.77 -2.67 2.24
N VAL A 38 6.41 -1.60 2.71
CA VAL A 38 7.39 -0.84 1.92
C VAL A 38 8.48 -0.25 2.81
N SER A 39 9.62 0.05 2.22
CA SER A 39 10.66 0.86 2.86
C SER A 39 10.32 2.35 2.85
N LEU A 40 11.02 3.15 3.66
CA LEU A 40 10.84 4.62 3.69
C LEU A 40 11.10 5.27 2.32
N ARG A 41 12.07 4.78 1.54
CA ARG A 41 12.38 5.32 0.20
C ARG A 41 11.22 5.09 -0.77
N GLU A 42 10.58 3.94 -0.69
CA GLU A 42 9.43 3.58 -1.54
C GLU A 42 8.16 4.33 -1.13
N LEU A 43 7.97 4.55 0.18
CA LEU A 43 6.84 5.31 0.70
C LEU A 43 6.71 6.69 0.06
N HIS A 44 7.83 7.41 -0.14
CA HIS A 44 7.82 8.70 -0.82
C HIS A 44 7.26 8.59 -2.24
N ARG A 45 7.77 7.64 -3.04
CA ARG A 45 7.32 7.41 -4.43
C ARG A 45 5.84 7.03 -4.49
N ILE A 46 5.38 6.21 -3.58
CA ILE A 46 3.96 5.78 -3.52
C ILE A 46 3.06 6.96 -3.17
N LYS A 47 3.43 7.80 -2.20
CA LYS A 47 2.65 9.00 -1.85
C LYS A 47 2.50 9.94 -3.04
N ASP A 48 3.56 10.08 -3.86
CA ASP A 48 3.50 10.91 -5.06
C ASP A 48 2.56 10.33 -6.12
N ILE A 49 2.64 9.02 -6.38
CA ILE A 49 1.72 8.29 -7.28
C ILE A 49 0.27 8.49 -6.83
N ILE A 50 -0.02 8.22 -5.55
CA ILE A 50 -1.37 8.33 -4.99
C ILE A 50 -1.90 9.76 -5.16
N ARG A 51 -1.12 10.77 -4.77
CA ARG A 51 -1.54 12.18 -4.86
C ARG A 51 -1.80 12.64 -6.30
N GLN A 52 -1.02 12.16 -7.26
CA GLN A 52 -1.20 12.51 -8.67
C GLN A 52 -2.49 11.90 -9.25
N MET A 53 -2.84 10.68 -8.85
CA MET A 53 -3.99 9.96 -9.39
C MET A 53 -5.30 10.25 -8.64
N ASP A 54 -5.20 10.37 -7.32
CA ASP A 54 -6.32 10.65 -6.43
C ASP A 54 -5.91 11.61 -5.30
N PRO A 55 -6.03 12.93 -5.51
CA PRO A 55 -5.73 13.93 -4.50
C PRO A 55 -6.58 13.81 -3.23
N ASN A 56 -7.74 13.15 -3.29
CA ASN A 56 -8.66 12.96 -2.17
C ASN A 56 -8.42 11.63 -1.42
N ALA A 57 -7.49 10.80 -1.88
CA ALA A 57 -7.17 9.54 -1.21
C ALA A 57 -6.52 9.82 0.15
N PHE A 58 -6.94 9.06 1.16
CA PHE A 58 -6.28 9.05 2.47
C PHE A 58 -5.36 7.83 2.57
N VAL A 59 -4.22 8.01 3.25
CA VAL A 59 -3.19 6.97 3.40
C VAL A 59 -2.82 6.87 4.87
N VAL A 60 -2.87 5.67 5.42
CA VAL A 60 -2.40 5.38 6.78
C VAL A 60 -1.07 4.65 6.69
N VAL A 61 -0.09 5.11 7.46
CA VAL A 61 1.27 4.53 7.49
C VAL A 61 1.53 4.01 8.90
N HIS A 62 1.80 2.71 9.00
CA HIS A 62 2.16 2.06 10.26
C HIS A 62 3.61 1.56 10.19
N ASN A 63 4.40 1.85 11.23
CA ASN A 63 5.73 1.26 11.38
C ASN A 63 5.57 -0.19 11.86
N THR A 64 6.13 -1.12 11.11
CA THR A 64 6.15 -2.54 11.49
C THR A 64 7.46 -2.86 12.22
N LEU A 65 7.39 -3.60 13.31
CA LEU A 65 8.58 -4.04 14.06
C LEU A 65 9.36 -5.11 13.29
N GLU A 66 8.64 -6.08 12.73
CA GLU A 66 9.22 -7.25 12.09
C GLU A 66 8.37 -7.69 10.91
N VAL A 67 9.05 -8.02 9.81
CA VAL A 67 8.43 -8.57 8.63
C VAL A 67 9.22 -9.82 8.25
N MET A 68 8.52 -10.92 7.99
CA MET A 68 9.11 -12.15 7.48
C MET A 68 8.82 -12.27 5.99
N GLY A 69 9.82 -12.58 5.18
CA GLY A 69 9.61 -12.88 3.75
C GLY A 69 10.70 -12.34 2.83
N HIS A 70 10.88 -13.02 1.70
CA HIS A 70 11.84 -12.65 0.67
C HIS A 70 11.46 -11.27 0.10
N ARG A 71 12.42 -10.32 0.04
CA ARG A 71 12.33 -8.92 -0.48
C ARG A 71 11.96 -7.79 0.49
N ILE A 72 11.43 -8.07 1.67
CA ILE A 72 11.15 -7.03 2.70
C ILE A 72 11.68 -7.45 4.07
N GLY A 73 11.77 -8.75 4.33
CA GLY A 73 12.04 -9.24 5.66
C GLY A 73 13.31 -8.66 6.26
N ASN A 74 13.17 -8.12 7.46
CA ASN A 74 14.28 -7.59 8.26
C ASN A 74 14.81 -8.64 9.24
N GLN A 75 14.25 -9.86 9.23
CA GLN A 75 14.75 -10.98 10.01
C GLN A 75 16.05 -11.56 9.44
N PRO A 76 17.00 -11.93 10.30
CA PRO A 76 18.11 -12.79 9.90
C PRO A 76 17.58 -14.11 9.34
N HIS A 77 18.12 -14.52 8.19
CA HIS A 77 17.93 -15.88 7.69
C HIS A 77 18.86 -16.80 8.50
N TRP A 78 18.32 -17.47 9.51
CA TRP A 78 18.97 -18.62 10.15
C TRP A 78 18.50 -19.92 9.51
#